data_AF-A0A9X3J307-F1
#
_entry.id   AF-A0A9X3J307-F1
#
_cell.length_a   1.000
_cell.length_b   1.000
_cell.length_c   1.000
_cell.angle_alpha   90.00
_cell.angle_beta   90.00
_cell.angle_gamma   90.00
#
_symmetry.space_group_name_H-M   'P 1'
#
loop_
_entity.id
_entity.type
_entity.pdbx_description
1 polymer ?
#
loop_
_entity_poly.entity_id
_entity_poly.type
_entity_poly.pdbx_seq_one_letter_code
_entity_poly.pdbx_strand_id
1 'polypeptide(L)'
;MTYATRVALLSLFVAPLGLAACTPSDPVSTDTAGSEASTATTLTAGTTDTTSDGETTTATDTTLGTSDASTTTTTEPTTEALPTTDATTSTTTTTTDATTTTTTDTTTDTTTGGNVLWDTPNLWYSVENHLIYIQIDPADGSVVTLVHNELVADEPLIHGQNGLTMLEDGSLIGSRESAEGTQIFHIPEPPITENTPAQATLLGIVPSDGQDQPIRVEALYTDCDGRVYLMDTGEDVGNNEGNRLLRFTGAYLQGDLAFEVITDLGNASVADIDDMSPGIVDGEVSDSLGFAMDSSNLWQIDYTTGTGMQLANTDGTWGIHALGGPLFDDQQPRLYILSSGEGDNGAELMQVDLDDFSNTRPLVTGPNLDLDNGYNGWSGLAGPLTECMTTIPG
;
A
#
# COMPACT_ATOMS: atom_id res chain seq x y z
N MET A 1 -64.95 -36.75 -4.96
CA MET A 1 -64.75 -37.84 -3.99
C MET A 1 -63.82 -37.32 -2.90
N THR A 2 -64.28 -36.63 -1.85
CA THR A 2 -64.87 -37.08 -0.57
C THR A 2 -63.91 -37.77 0.42
N TYR A 3 -63.61 -37.03 1.51
CA TYR A 3 -63.31 -37.40 2.93
C TYR A 3 -62.07 -38.29 3.22
N ALA A 4 -61.39 -38.28 4.38
CA ALA A 4 -61.20 -37.37 5.52
C ALA A 4 -60.28 -38.08 6.56
N THR A 5 -59.50 -37.26 7.28
CA THR A 5 -59.06 -37.31 8.70
C THR A 5 -59.06 -38.62 9.52
N ARG A 6 -57.94 -38.93 10.22
CA ARG A 6 -57.91 -39.47 11.60
C ARG A 6 -56.61 -39.18 12.39
N VAL A 7 -56.79 -38.30 13.38
CA VAL A 7 -56.32 -38.17 14.78
C VAL A 7 -55.49 -39.30 15.47
N ALA A 8 -54.47 -38.82 16.21
CA ALA A 8 -53.84 -39.22 17.51
C ALA A 8 -53.14 -40.58 17.71
N LEU A 9 -51.97 -40.53 18.36
CA LEU A 9 -51.84 -41.00 19.75
C LEU A 9 -50.58 -40.47 20.48
N LEU A 10 -50.81 -40.15 21.74
CA LEU A 10 -49.92 -39.80 22.85
C LEU A 10 -49.14 -41.03 23.35
N SER A 11 -47.87 -40.91 23.74
CA SER A 11 -47.26 -41.75 24.79
C SER A 11 -45.93 -41.18 25.32
N LEU A 12 -45.96 -40.87 26.61
CA LEU A 12 -44.87 -40.55 27.52
C LEU A 12 -44.27 -41.86 28.04
N PHE A 13 -42.95 -42.03 28.09
CA PHE A 13 -42.30 -43.01 28.98
C PHE A 13 -40.97 -42.50 29.53
N VAL A 14 -40.82 -42.71 30.83
CA VAL A 14 -39.75 -42.30 31.73
C VAL A 14 -38.69 -43.42 31.82
N ALA A 15 -37.41 -43.01 31.78
CA ALA A 15 -36.14 -43.53 32.37
C ALA A 15 -35.90 -45.06 32.56
N PRO A 16 -34.63 -45.53 32.52
CA PRO A 16 -33.81 -45.46 33.74
C PRO A 16 -32.29 -45.28 33.55
N LEU A 17 -31.66 -44.94 34.69
CA LEU A 17 -30.23 -44.88 34.99
C LEU A 17 -29.47 -46.19 34.73
N GLY A 18 -28.19 -46.07 34.36
CA GLY A 18 -27.21 -47.15 34.42
C GLY A 18 -25.77 -46.61 34.55
N LEU A 19 -25.16 -46.81 35.72
CA LEU A 19 -23.72 -46.66 35.95
C LEU A 19 -22.97 -47.88 35.39
N ALA A 20 -21.80 -47.66 34.78
CA ALA A 20 -20.68 -48.60 34.75
C ALA A 20 -19.35 -47.84 34.54
N ALA A 21 -18.29 -48.37 35.14
CA ALA A 21 -17.00 -47.72 35.39
C ALA A 21 -15.85 -48.28 34.50
N CYS A 22 -14.69 -47.60 34.61
CA CYS A 22 -13.31 -47.94 34.18
C CYS A 22 -12.97 -47.84 32.68
N THR A 23 -11.76 -47.51 32.20
CA THR A 23 -10.54 -46.73 32.58
C THR A 23 -9.66 -46.64 31.28
N PRO A 24 -8.36 -46.22 31.28
CA PRO A 24 -7.84 -45.05 30.59
C PRO A 24 -7.02 -45.36 29.31
N SER A 25 -6.78 -44.40 28.41
CA SER A 25 -5.49 -44.18 27.70
C SER A 25 -5.56 -43.04 26.68
N ASP A 26 -4.64 -42.10 26.91
CA ASP A 26 -3.82 -41.30 26.01
C ASP A 26 -4.38 -40.19 25.09
N PRO A 27 -3.66 -39.05 25.04
CA PRO A 27 -4.14 -37.80 24.49
C PRO A 27 -3.96 -37.67 22.98
N VAL A 28 -4.92 -36.97 22.39
CA VAL A 28 -4.89 -36.44 21.03
C VAL A 28 -3.85 -35.32 20.95
N SER A 29 -2.92 -35.49 20.02
CA SER A 29 -2.00 -34.49 19.51
C SER A 29 -2.80 -33.37 18.83
N THR A 30 -2.56 -32.13 19.25
CA THR A 30 -2.95 -30.92 18.55
C THR A 30 -1.65 -30.23 18.19
N ASP A 31 -1.36 -30.17 16.89
CA ASP A 31 -0.29 -29.33 16.35
C ASP A 31 -0.79 -27.89 16.41
N THR A 32 -0.12 -27.10 17.25
CA THR A 32 -0.32 -25.67 17.43
C THR A 32 0.51 -24.92 16.39
N ALA A 33 -0.13 -23.97 15.70
CA ALA A 33 0.47 -23.02 14.78
C ALA A 33 1.64 -22.26 15.43
N GLY A 34 2.70 -22.05 14.64
CA GLY A 34 3.95 -21.44 15.05
C GLY A 34 3.77 -19.99 15.49
N SER A 35 4.32 -19.69 16.67
CA SER A 35 4.52 -18.34 17.17
C SER A 35 5.93 -17.90 16.74
N GLU A 36 6.00 -16.92 15.85
CA GLU A 36 7.21 -16.20 15.49
C GLU A 36 7.63 -15.32 16.68
N ALA A 37 8.67 -15.74 17.40
CA ALA A 37 9.31 -14.94 18.45
C ALA A 37 10.77 -14.69 18.04
N SER A 38 10.99 -13.56 17.37
CA SER A 38 12.33 -13.09 17.02
C SER A 38 13.12 -12.77 18.28
N THR A 39 14.17 -13.55 18.53
CA THR A 39 15.10 -13.34 19.65
C THR A 39 16.26 -12.45 19.18
N ALA A 40 16.16 -11.16 19.51
CA ALA A 40 17.25 -10.21 19.39
C ALA A 40 18.48 -10.67 20.21
N THR A 41 19.57 -10.99 19.52
CA THR A 41 20.85 -11.32 20.16
C THR A 41 21.65 -10.03 20.35
N THR A 42 21.59 -9.46 21.56
CA THR A 42 22.49 -8.40 22.02
C THR A 42 23.94 -8.90 22.10
N LEU A 43 24.81 -8.40 21.21
CA LEU A 43 26.27 -8.50 21.36
C LEU A 43 26.78 -7.30 22.17
N THR A 44 27.01 -7.53 23.46
CA THR A 44 27.68 -6.58 24.36
C THR A 44 29.19 -6.64 24.13
N ALA A 45 29.77 -5.51 23.74
CA ALA A 45 31.21 -5.28 23.70
C ALA A 45 31.81 -5.33 25.12
N GLY A 46 32.80 -6.21 25.32
CA GLY A 46 33.59 -6.31 26.54
C GLY A 46 35.07 -6.33 26.21
N THR A 47 35.74 -5.20 26.41
CA THR A 47 37.20 -5.08 26.45
C THR A 47 37.75 -5.75 27.71
N THR A 48 38.84 -6.54 27.63
CA THR A 48 40.10 -6.36 28.39
C THR A 48 41.12 -7.46 28.02
N ASP A 49 42.34 -6.99 27.74
CA ASP A 49 43.64 -7.63 27.60
C ASP A 49 43.95 -8.88 28.44
N THR A 50 44.66 -9.86 27.85
CA THR A 50 45.94 -10.41 28.39
C THR A 50 46.66 -11.34 27.39
N THR A 51 47.81 -10.87 26.90
CA THR A 51 49.11 -11.57 26.70
C THR A 51 49.15 -13.06 26.30
N SER A 52 49.79 -13.38 25.16
CA SER A 52 51.12 -14.02 25.09
C SER A 52 51.40 -14.66 23.71
N ASP A 53 52.46 -14.17 23.08
CA ASP A 53 53.50 -14.84 22.27
C ASP A 53 53.15 -15.96 21.28
N GLY A 54 53.46 -15.70 20.01
CA GLY A 54 53.47 -16.68 18.92
C GLY A 54 54.07 -16.10 17.64
N GLU A 55 55.32 -15.68 17.71
CA GLU A 55 56.21 -15.31 16.59
C GLU A 55 56.23 -16.41 15.50
N THR A 56 55.98 -16.06 14.22
CA THR A 56 56.87 -16.40 13.08
C THR A 56 56.45 -15.62 11.82
N THR A 57 57.44 -14.96 11.26
CA THR A 57 57.52 -14.14 10.04
C THR A 57 57.23 -14.86 8.71
N THR A 58 56.63 -14.18 7.73
CA THR A 58 57.30 -13.94 6.43
C THR A 58 56.66 -12.75 5.70
N ALA A 59 57.50 -11.77 5.34
CA ALA A 59 57.14 -10.60 4.55
C ALA A 59 57.22 -10.88 3.05
N THR A 60 56.37 -10.24 2.25
CA THR A 60 56.73 -9.87 0.88
C THR A 60 56.14 -8.50 0.56
N ASP A 61 57.09 -7.61 0.29
CA ASP A 61 57.01 -6.23 -0.16
C ASP A 61 56.71 -6.18 -1.66
N THR A 62 55.80 -5.31 -2.11
CA THR A 62 55.88 -4.72 -3.46
C THR A 62 55.20 -3.35 -3.53
N THR A 63 56.00 -2.33 -3.24
CA THR A 63 56.17 -1.04 -3.94
C THR A 63 55.04 -0.38 -4.75
N LEU A 64 54.92 0.94 -4.47
CA LEU A 64 54.25 2.00 -5.22
C LEU A 64 54.76 2.18 -6.67
N GLY A 65 53.86 2.61 -7.54
CA GLY A 65 54.16 3.24 -8.84
C GLY A 65 53.17 4.36 -9.17
N THR A 66 53.65 5.60 -9.11
CA THR A 66 53.00 6.85 -9.54
C THR A 66 53.36 7.20 -10.99
N SER A 67 52.41 7.70 -11.80
CA SER A 67 52.56 8.59 -12.98
C SER A 67 51.25 8.54 -13.78
N ASP A 68 50.83 9.53 -14.57
CA ASP A 68 51.04 10.97 -14.62
C ASP A 68 49.89 11.50 -15.50
N ALA A 69 49.57 12.77 -15.35
CA ALA A 69 48.53 13.46 -16.09
C ALA A 69 48.76 13.48 -17.61
N SER A 70 47.67 13.47 -18.39
CA SER A 70 47.66 14.19 -19.67
C SER A 70 46.25 14.65 -20.04
N THR A 71 46.10 15.96 -20.02
CA THR A 71 45.04 16.79 -20.60
C THR A 71 45.03 16.71 -22.12
N THR A 72 43.85 16.66 -22.74
CA THR A 72 43.60 17.38 -23.99
C THR A 72 42.16 17.86 -24.06
N THR A 73 42.02 19.18 -24.18
CA THR A 73 40.79 19.91 -24.45
C THR A 73 40.68 20.29 -25.94
N THR A 74 39.43 20.50 -26.35
CA THR A 74 38.93 21.35 -27.44
C THR A 74 39.08 20.88 -28.89
N THR A 75 37.94 20.63 -29.57
CA THR A 75 37.50 21.46 -30.71
C THR A 75 35.99 21.27 -30.98
N GLU A 76 35.21 22.34 -30.88
CA GLU A 76 33.93 22.51 -31.60
C GLU A 76 34.18 22.79 -33.09
N PRO A 77 33.16 22.60 -33.95
CA PRO A 77 32.72 23.76 -34.73
C PRO A 77 31.18 23.91 -34.86
N THR A 78 30.70 25.08 -34.47
CA THR A 78 29.82 26.04 -35.19
C THR A 78 28.67 25.56 -36.10
N THR A 79 27.46 25.98 -35.70
CA THR A 79 26.50 26.84 -36.43
C THR A 79 26.07 26.49 -37.86
N GLU A 80 24.78 26.15 -38.03
CA GLU A 80 23.97 26.61 -39.17
C GLU A 80 22.62 27.15 -38.69
N ALA A 81 22.18 28.22 -39.36
CA ALA A 81 21.00 29.01 -39.06
C ALA A 81 19.91 28.79 -40.13
N LEU A 82 18.65 28.75 -39.67
CA LEU A 82 17.39 29.30 -40.24
C LEU A 82 17.02 29.04 -41.72
N PRO A 83 15.70 28.95 -42.00
CA PRO A 83 15.03 30.18 -42.41
C PRO A 83 13.68 30.43 -41.72
N THR A 84 13.50 31.72 -41.43
CA THR A 84 12.25 32.44 -41.22
C THR A 84 11.39 32.48 -42.49
N THR A 85 10.07 32.41 -42.35
CA THR A 85 9.13 33.04 -43.30
C THR A 85 8.14 33.90 -42.53
N ASP A 86 8.10 35.16 -42.93
CA ASP A 86 7.30 36.25 -42.39
C ASP A 86 6.34 36.76 -43.48
N ALA A 87 5.38 37.58 -43.05
CA ALA A 87 4.38 38.37 -43.78
C ALA A 87 3.07 37.62 -44.15
N THR A 88 1.88 38.19 -43.93
CA THR A 88 1.53 39.58 -44.20
C THR A 88 0.28 40.06 -43.43
N THR A 89 0.38 41.31 -43.01
CA THR A 89 -0.64 42.22 -42.48
C THR A 89 -1.92 42.34 -43.33
N SER A 90 -3.08 42.48 -42.68
CA SER A 90 -4.17 43.32 -43.19
C SER A 90 -4.88 44.04 -42.05
N THR A 91 -4.76 45.35 -42.12
CA THR A 91 -5.42 46.39 -41.35
C THR A 91 -6.91 46.42 -41.67
N THR A 92 -7.78 46.55 -40.66
CA THR A 92 -8.99 47.38 -40.78
C THR A 92 -9.32 48.00 -39.44
N THR A 93 -9.29 49.33 -39.43
CA THR A 93 -9.68 50.22 -38.35
C THR A 93 -11.17 50.49 -38.44
N THR A 94 -11.93 50.30 -37.37
CA THR A 94 -13.16 51.07 -37.13
C THR A 94 -13.48 51.15 -35.64
N THR A 95 -13.25 52.35 -35.12
CA THR A 95 -14.07 53.13 -34.19
C THR A 95 -14.46 52.55 -32.82
N THR A 96 -13.81 53.12 -31.82
CA THR A 96 -14.18 53.35 -30.43
C THR A 96 -15.68 53.52 -30.18
N ASP A 97 -16.23 52.70 -29.28
CA ASP A 97 -17.18 53.17 -28.27
C ASP A 97 -16.84 52.53 -26.92
N ALA A 98 -16.56 53.38 -25.96
CA ALA A 98 -16.13 53.03 -24.62
C ALA A 98 -17.32 52.52 -23.80
N THR A 99 -17.27 51.25 -23.43
CA THR A 99 -18.02 50.76 -22.26
C THR A 99 -17.03 50.04 -21.37
N THR A 100 -16.71 50.67 -20.25
CA THR A 100 -15.84 50.14 -19.21
C THR A 100 -16.52 48.94 -18.57
N THR A 101 -16.22 47.74 -19.05
CA THR A 101 -16.55 46.50 -18.37
C THR A 101 -15.28 46.04 -17.67
N THR A 102 -15.31 46.05 -16.35
CA THR A 102 -14.28 45.42 -15.52
C THR A 102 -14.30 43.93 -15.81
N THR A 103 -13.45 43.49 -16.74
CA THR A 103 -13.16 42.07 -16.91
C THR A 103 -12.27 41.69 -15.73
N THR A 104 -12.89 41.14 -14.70
CA THR A 104 -12.18 40.24 -13.81
C THR A 104 -11.68 39.11 -14.69
N ASP A 105 -10.37 39.03 -14.90
CA ASP A 105 -9.71 37.83 -15.37
C ASP A 105 -9.92 36.76 -14.30
N THR A 106 -11.09 36.13 -14.32
CA THR A 106 -11.26 34.83 -13.72
C THR A 106 -10.54 33.89 -14.66
N THR A 107 -9.28 33.59 -14.35
CA THR A 107 -8.69 32.32 -14.73
C THR A 107 -9.68 31.26 -14.25
N THR A 108 -10.50 30.76 -15.17
CA THR A 108 -11.23 29.51 -14.99
C THR A 108 -10.17 28.44 -14.84
N ASP A 109 -9.77 28.26 -13.58
CA ASP A 109 -9.28 27.00 -13.07
C ASP A 109 -10.29 25.94 -13.54
N THR A 110 -9.82 25.01 -14.34
CA THR A 110 -10.61 23.86 -14.74
C THR A 110 -10.74 22.96 -13.53
N THR A 111 -11.58 23.36 -12.57
CA THR A 111 -12.07 22.46 -11.55
C THR A 111 -12.92 21.42 -12.27
N THR A 112 -12.31 20.27 -12.57
CA THR A 112 -12.96 18.96 -12.45
C THR A 112 -13.96 19.08 -11.31
N GLY A 113 -15.25 18.77 -11.54
CA GLY A 113 -16.26 18.86 -10.49
C GLY A 113 -15.77 18.09 -9.27
N GLY A 114 -15.26 18.83 -8.27
CA GLY A 114 -14.29 18.31 -7.31
C GLY A 114 -14.88 17.13 -6.57
N ASN A 115 -14.30 15.95 -6.74
CA ASN A 115 -14.61 14.86 -5.85
C ASN A 115 -14.10 15.30 -4.46
N VAL A 116 -15.02 15.37 -3.50
CA VAL A 116 -14.79 15.89 -2.13
C VAL A 116 -13.64 15.13 -1.42
N LEU A 117 -13.34 13.90 -1.84
CA LEU A 117 -12.20 13.12 -1.35
C LEU A 117 -10.84 13.72 -1.72
N TRP A 118 -10.76 14.62 -2.69
CA TRP A 118 -9.54 15.35 -3.05
C TRP A 118 -9.38 16.66 -2.29
N ASP A 119 -10.48 17.17 -1.72
CA ASP A 119 -10.50 18.43 -0.97
C ASP A 119 -10.30 18.20 0.54
N THR A 120 -10.30 16.94 0.98
CA THR A 120 -10.20 16.58 2.40
C THR A 120 -9.16 15.46 2.56
N PRO A 121 -8.12 15.63 3.39
CA PRO A 121 -7.23 14.55 3.82
C PRO A 121 -8.05 13.34 4.30
N ASN A 122 -7.84 12.19 3.69
CA ASN A 122 -8.50 10.96 4.11
C ASN A 122 -7.67 9.72 3.82
N LEU A 123 -7.94 8.68 4.59
CA LEU A 123 -7.30 7.38 4.48
C LEU A 123 -8.36 6.27 4.54
N TRP A 124 -8.06 5.16 3.89
CA TRP A 124 -8.90 3.98 3.81
C TRP A 124 -8.08 2.74 4.07
N TYR A 125 -8.67 1.78 4.77
CA TYR A 125 -8.15 0.42 4.85
C TYR A 125 -9.32 -0.56 4.86
N SER A 126 -9.05 -1.81 4.52
CA SER A 126 -10.08 -2.84 4.43
C SER A 126 -9.57 -4.17 4.96
N VAL A 127 -10.34 -4.80 5.83
CA VAL A 127 -10.03 -6.12 6.39
C VAL A 127 -11.27 -7.01 6.31
N GLU A 128 -11.11 -8.21 5.76
CA GLU A 128 -12.20 -9.16 5.49
C GLU A 128 -13.43 -8.49 4.83
N ASN A 129 -14.58 -8.46 5.50
CA ASN A 129 -15.81 -7.83 4.99
C ASN A 129 -16.04 -6.46 5.62
N HIS A 130 -14.96 -5.72 5.88
CA HIS A 130 -15.01 -4.39 6.48
C HIS A 130 -14.22 -3.37 5.66
N LEU A 131 -14.79 -2.17 5.52
CA LEU A 131 -14.13 -1.00 4.97
C LEU A 131 -14.14 0.10 6.04
N ILE A 132 -12.99 0.72 6.26
CA ILE A 132 -12.82 1.79 7.23
C ILE A 132 -12.36 3.05 6.50
N TYR A 133 -13.07 4.14 6.76
CA TYR A 133 -12.72 5.49 6.34
C TYR A 133 -12.18 6.27 7.54
N ILE A 134 -11.09 7.01 7.33
CA ILE A 134 -10.51 7.90 8.33
C ILE A 134 -10.42 9.29 7.70
N GLN A 135 -11.11 10.26 8.28
CA GLN A 135 -10.95 11.66 7.92
C GLN A 135 -9.84 12.29 8.76
N ILE A 136 -8.95 12.99 8.09
CA ILE A 136 -7.82 13.71 8.70
C ILE A 136 -8.11 15.22 8.66
N ASP A 137 -7.69 15.93 9.71
CA ASP A 137 -7.84 17.38 9.83
C ASP A 137 -6.75 18.08 9.00
N PRO A 138 -7.10 18.91 8.00
CA PRO A 138 -6.13 19.70 7.23
C PRO A 138 -5.24 20.60 8.08
N ALA A 139 -5.70 21.03 9.26
CA ALA A 139 -5.02 22.04 10.07
C ALA A 139 -3.78 21.49 10.78
N ASP A 140 -3.81 20.21 11.18
CA ASP A 140 -2.72 19.61 11.96
C ASP A 140 -2.41 18.15 11.63
N GLY A 141 -3.21 17.48 10.80
CA GLY A 141 -3.02 16.07 10.46
C GLY A 141 -3.58 15.08 11.50
N SER A 142 -4.32 15.56 12.51
CA SER A 142 -5.01 14.70 13.47
C SER A 142 -6.27 14.05 12.87
N VAL A 143 -6.83 13.04 13.55
CA VAL A 143 -8.03 12.35 13.06
C VAL A 143 -9.29 13.10 13.49
N VAL A 144 -10.17 13.41 12.53
CA VAL A 144 -11.48 14.03 12.77
C VAL A 144 -12.53 12.98 13.05
N THR A 145 -12.58 11.93 12.22
CA THR A 145 -13.54 10.84 12.37
C THR A 145 -12.99 9.55 11.78
N LEU A 146 -13.46 8.44 12.34
CA LEU A 146 -13.26 7.09 11.80
C LEU A 146 -14.64 6.48 11.62
N VAL A 147 -14.90 5.98 10.42
CA VAL A 147 -16.18 5.42 10.01
C VAL A 147 -15.96 3.98 9.57
N HIS A 148 -16.71 3.06 10.17
CA HIS A 148 -16.69 1.65 9.84
C HIS A 148 -17.94 1.28 9.04
N ASN A 149 -17.74 0.55 7.94
CA ASN A 149 -18.80 0.03 7.11
C ASN A 149 -18.57 -1.45 6.78
N GLU A 150 -19.67 -2.19 6.60
CA GLU A 150 -19.65 -3.53 6.04
C GLU A 150 -19.31 -3.45 4.53
N LEU A 151 -18.40 -4.30 4.08
CA LEU A 151 -18.08 -4.51 2.68
C LEU A 151 -18.94 -5.66 2.15
N VAL A 152 -19.79 -5.37 1.19
CA VAL A 152 -20.70 -6.34 0.57
C VAL A 152 -20.30 -6.50 -0.89
N ALA A 153 -19.69 -7.65 -1.20
CA ALA A 153 -19.32 -8.00 -2.56
C ALA A 153 -20.44 -8.76 -3.29
N ASP A 154 -20.50 -8.60 -4.60
CA ASP A 154 -21.43 -9.33 -5.48
C ASP A 154 -21.12 -10.83 -5.58
N GLU A 155 -19.86 -11.20 -5.44
CA GLU A 155 -19.36 -12.56 -5.26
C GLU A 155 -18.56 -12.65 -3.95
N PRO A 156 -18.54 -13.80 -3.25
CA PRO A 156 -17.77 -13.96 -2.03
C PRO A 156 -16.28 -13.67 -2.25
N LEU A 157 -15.75 -12.73 -1.48
CA LEU A 157 -14.32 -12.46 -1.40
C LEU A 157 -13.63 -13.52 -0.56
N ILE A 158 -12.45 -13.96 -0.98
CA ILE A 158 -11.62 -14.87 -0.20
C ILE A 158 -11.07 -14.15 1.04
N HIS A 159 -10.82 -14.92 2.10
CA HIS A 159 -10.12 -14.43 3.29
C HIS A 159 -8.63 -14.34 3.02
N GLY A 160 -7.99 -13.28 3.49
CA GLY A 160 -6.53 -13.12 3.48
C GLY A 160 -6.08 -11.68 3.62
N GLN A 161 -4.82 -11.44 3.27
CA GLN A 161 -4.20 -10.11 3.28
C GLN A 161 -4.84 -9.22 2.22
N ASN A 162 -4.94 -7.93 2.55
CA ASN A 162 -5.70 -6.97 1.79
C ASN A 162 -4.77 -5.88 1.27
N GLY A 163 -4.60 -5.75 -0.05
CA GLY A 163 -4.08 -4.52 -0.64
C GLY A 163 -5.23 -3.55 -0.88
N LEU A 164 -4.97 -2.25 -0.80
CA LEU A 164 -5.98 -1.23 -1.13
C LEU A 164 -5.31 -0.03 -1.78
N THR A 165 -5.95 0.52 -2.81
CA THR A 165 -5.51 1.77 -3.45
C THR A 165 -6.71 2.58 -3.91
N MET A 166 -6.50 3.88 -4.17
CA MET A 166 -7.52 4.82 -4.60
C MET A 166 -7.24 5.32 -6.02
N LEU A 167 -8.28 5.32 -6.86
CA LEU A 167 -8.22 5.86 -8.21
C LEU A 167 -8.52 7.37 -8.23
N GLU A 168 -8.24 8.05 -9.34
CA GLU A 168 -8.48 9.50 -9.53
C GLU A 168 -9.95 9.90 -9.29
N ASP A 169 -10.90 9.01 -9.60
CA ASP A 169 -12.32 9.26 -9.36
C ASP A 169 -12.74 9.03 -7.89
N GLY A 170 -11.79 8.67 -7.01
CA GLY A 170 -11.97 8.36 -5.59
C GLY A 170 -12.59 6.99 -5.32
N SER A 171 -12.82 6.18 -6.36
CA SER A 171 -13.15 4.78 -6.16
C SER A 171 -11.94 3.98 -5.66
N LEU A 172 -12.20 2.82 -5.04
CA LEU A 172 -11.14 2.00 -4.45
C LEU A 172 -10.96 0.69 -5.23
N ILE A 173 -9.71 0.30 -5.45
CA ILE A 173 -9.35 -1.05 -5.88
C ILE A 173 -8.72 -1.76 -4.71
N GLY A 174 -9.23 -2.95 -4.39
CA GLY A 174 -8.67 -3.80 -3.36
C GLY A 174 -8.25 -5.15 -3.90
N SER A 175 -7.30 -5.78 -3.19
CA SER A 175 -6.91 -7.16 -3.40
C SER A 175 -7.30 -8.02 -2.19
N ARG A 176 -7.50 -9.31 -2.45
CA ARG A 176 -7.57 -10.37 -1.44
C ARG A 176 -6.60 -11.46 -1.84
N GLU A 177 -5.53 -11.60 -1.08
CA GLU A 177 -4.47 -12.57 -1.33
C GLU A 177 -4.79 -13.90 -0.62
N SER A 178 -4.48 -15.02 -1.27
CA SER A 178 -4.43 -16.33 -0.62
C SER A 178 -3.47 -17.27 -1.36
N ALA A 179 -3.25 -18.45 -0.79
CA ALA A 179 -2.51 -19.52 -1.45
C ALA A 179 -3.09 -19.97 -2.82
N GLU A 180 -4.36 -19.65 -3.12
CA GLU A 180 -4.99 -19.93 -4.42
C GLU A 180 -4.80 -18.80 -5.45
N GLY A 181 -4.15 -17.71 -5.05
CA GLY A 181 -3.94 -16.49 -5.83
C GLY A 181 -4.71 -15.30 -5.30
N THR A 182 -4.69 -14.22 -6.08
CA THR A 182 -5.21 -12.92 -5.65
C THR A 182 -6.50 -12.57 -6.38
N GLN A 183 -7.58 -12.32 -5.63
CA GLN A 183 -8.78 -11.66 -6.15
C GLN A 183 -8.61 -10.15 -6.17
N ILE A 184 -9.15 -9.50 -7.19
CA ILE A 184 -9.22 -8.04 -7.29
C ILE A 184 -10.68 -7.62 -7.26
N PHE A 185 -11.02 -6.61 -6.47
CA PHE A 185 -12.36 -6.05 -6.38
C PHE A 185 -12.34 -4.53 -6.48
N HIS A 186 -13.47 -3.96 -6.88
CA HIS A 186 -13.66 -2.52 -7.04
C HIS A 186 -14.82 -2.04 -6.17
N ILE A 187 -14.61 -0.92 -5.47
CA ILE A 187 -15.64 -0.19 -4.73
C ILE A 187 -15.84 1.15 -5.46
N PRO A 188 -16.84 1.27 -6.36
CA PRO A 188 -17.03 2.47 -7.18
C PRO A 188 -17.38 3.72 -6.37
N GLU A 189 -18.14 3.57 -5.29
CA GLU A 189 -18.61 4.67 -4.45
C GLU A 189 -18.38 4.31 -2.97
N PRO A 190 -17.15 4.48 -2.45
CA PRO A 190 -16.84 4.11 -1.07
C PRO A 190 -17.58 5.04 -0.08
N PRO A 191 -18.34 4.49 0.88
CA PRO A 191 -19.16 5.29 1.79
C PRO A 191 -18.34 5.92 2.91
N ILE A 192 -18.48 7.24 3.08
CA ILE A 192 -17.87 8.02 4.17
C ILE A 192 -18.79 8.19 5.40
N THR A 193 -19.99 7.59 5.38
CA THR A 193 -20.95 7.64 6.48
C THR A 193 -21.17 6.26 7.06
N GLU A 194 -21.28 6.16 8.38
CA GLU A 194 -21.48 4.88 9.07
C GLU A 194 -22.77 4.16 8.63
N ASN A 195 -22.77 2.84 8.80
CA ASN A 195 -23.91 1.95 8.50
C ASN A 195 -24.41 2.04 7.05
N THR A 196 -23.52 2.43 6.13
CA THR A 196 -23.79 2.45 4.70
C THR A 196 -22.92 1.38 4.07
N PRO A 197 -23.49 0.24 3.63
CA PRO A 197 -22.68 -0.86 3.09
C PRO A 197 -21.87 -0.41 1.87
N ALA A 198 -20.57 -0.67 1.90
CA ALA A 198 -19.69 -0.48 0.76
C ALA A 198 -19.94 -1.59 -0.25
N GLN A 199 -20.40 -1.24 -1.46
CA GLN A 199 -20.69 -2.22 -2.50
C GLN A 199 -19.41 -2.51 -3.28
N ALA A 200 -18.99 -3.77 -3.30
CA ALA A 200 -17.85 -4.23 -4.06
C ALA A 200 -18.28 -5.10 -5.24
N THR A 201 -17.54 -4.98 -6.34
CA THR A 201 -17.64 -5.87 -7.51
C THR A 201 -16.35 -6.65 -7.64
N LEU A 202 -16.41 -7.98 -7.64
CA LEU A 202 -15.27 -8.83 -7.96
C LEU A 202 -14.92 -8.66 -9.45
N LEU A 203 -13.70 -8.17 -9.72
CA LEU A 203 -13.19 -7.98 -11.08
C LEU A 203 -12.59 -9.28 -11.64
N GLY A 204 -12.05 -10.14 -10.78
CA GLY A 204 -11.52 -11.44 -11.15
C GLY A 204 -10.37 -11.89 -10.26
N ILE A 205 -9.65 -12.91 -10.72
CA ILE A 205 -8.40 -13.39 -10.11
C ILE A 205 -7.25 -12.97 -11.02
N VAL A 206 -6.17 -12.45 -10.44
CA VAL A 206 -4.95 -12.11 -11.19
C VAL A 206 -4.45 -13.36 -11.92
N PRO A 207 -4.29 -13.32 -13.26
CA PRO A 207 -3.89 -14.51 -14.01
C PRO A 207 -2.46 -14.93 -13.64
N SER A 208 -2.14 -16.21 -13.72
CA SER A 208 -0.73 -16.60 -13.71
C SER A 208 -0.07 -16.22 -15.04
N ASP A 209 1.21 -15.85 -14.99
CA ASP A 209 2.01 -15.49 -16.16
C ASP A 209 2.80 -16.68 -16.73
N GLY A 210 2.35 -17.90 -16.43
CA GLY A 210 3.03 -19.14 -16.81
C GLY A 210 3.93 -19.72 -15.71
N GLN A 211 3.92 -19.13 -14.52
CA GLN A 211 4.50 -19.74 -13.33
C GLN A 211 3.64 -20.87 -12.77
N ASP A 212 4.30 -21.78 -12.04
CA ASP A 212 3.67 -22.94 -11.40
C ASP A 212 2.84 -22.53 -10.16
N GLN A 213 3.16 -21.38 -9.56
CA GLN A 213 2.43 -20.79 -8.44
C GLN A 213 1.50 -19.66 -8.93
N PRO A 214 0.35 -19.45 -8.27
CA PRO A 214 -0.50 -18.30 -8.55
C PRO A 214 0.18 -17.00 -8.10
N ILE A 215 -0.20 -15.88 -8.71
CA ILE A 215 0.28 -14.54 -8.31
C ILE A 215 -0.39 -14.13 -7.01
N ARG A 216 0.40 -13.79 -6.00
CA ARG A 216 -0.03 -13.46 -4.63
C ARG A 216 0.37 -12.02 -4.33
N VAL A 217 -0.62 -11.13 -4.25
CA VAL A 217 -0.43 -9.67 -4.19
C VAL A 217 -0.82 -9.11 -2.84
N GLU A 218 0.17 -8.61 -2.11
CA GLU A 218 0.00 -8.07 -0.77
C GLU A 218 -0.28 -6.57 -0.78
N ALA A 219 0.29 -5.85 -1.75
CA ALA A 219 0.16 -4.41 -1.85
C ALA A 219 -0.40 -3.96 -3.20
N LEU A 220 -1.19 -2.88 -3.17
CA LEU A 220 -1.65 -2.17 -4.35
C LEU A 220 -1.23 -0.70 -4.26
N TYR A 221 -0.80 -0.16 -5.39
CA TYR A 221 -0.45 1.25 -5.50
C TYR A 221 -1.03 1.81 -6.79
N THR A 222 -1.59 3.02 -6.76
CA THR A 222 -2.02 3.73 -7.97
C THR A 222 -1.05 4.87 -8.17
N ASP A 223 -0.54 5.05 -9.38
CA ASP A 223 0.28 6.23 -9.70
C ASP A 223 -0.59 7.42 -10.09
N CYS A 224 0.08 8.54 -10.30
CA CYS A 224 -0.50 9.80 -10.71
C CYS A 224 -1.15 9.78 -12.10
N ASP A 225 -0.81 8.81 -12.95
CA ASP A 225 -1.43 8.59 -14.26
C ASP A 225 -2.64 7.63 -14.17
N GLY A 226 -3.01 7.19 -12.96
CA GLY A 226 -4.10 6.25 -12.70
C GLY A 226 -3.76 4.81 -13.05
N ARG A 227 -2.47 4.46 -13.19
CA ARG A 227 -2.01 3.09 -13.40
C ARG A 227 -1.93 2.38 -12.06
N VAL A 228 -2.35 1.12 -12.03
CA VAL A 228 -2.36 0.31 -10.81
C VAL A 228 -1.20 -0.68 -10.86
N TYR A 229 -0.38 -0.62 -9.81
CA TYR A 229 0.75 -1.49 -9.54
C TYR A 229 0.40 -2.49 -8.46
N LEU A 230 1.01 -3.67 -8.57
CA LEU A 230 0.79 -4.79 -7.69
C LEU A 230 2.14 -5.29 -7.21
N MET A 231 2.28 -5.46 -5.90
CA MET A 231 3.43 -6.13 -5.31
C MET A 231 3.17 -7.62 -5.28
N ASP A 232 3.81 -8.37 -6.17
CA ASP A 232 3.81 -9.83 -6.11
C ASP A 232 4.86 -10.29 -5.10
N THR A 233 4.43 -11.10 -4.14
CA THR A 233 5.22 -11.66 -3.03
C THR A 233 6.10 -12.86 -3.47
N GLY A 234 6.02 -13.26 -4.73
CA GLY A 234 6.89 -14.30 -5.27
C GLY A 234 6.60 -15.69 -4.71
N GLU A 235 7.64 -16.37 -4.24
CA GLU A 235 7.54 -17.77 -3.80
C GLU A 235 6.83 -17.93 -2.44
N ASP A 236 6.96 -16.93 -1.55
CA ASP A 236 6.42 -16.99 -0.19
C ASP A 236 6.19 -15.58 0.40
N VAL A 237 5.07 -15.42 1.11
CA VAL A 237 4.64 -14.20 1.85
C VAL A 237 5.38 -14.01 3.17
N GLY A 238 6.64 -14.43 3.19
CA GLY A 238 7.51 -14.23 4.35
C GLY A 238 8.94 -13.96 3.96
N ASN A 239 9.23 -13.80 2.66
CA ASN A 239 10.57 -13.51 2.17
C ASN A 239 10.51 -12.73 0.85
N ASN A 240 11.68 -12.38 0.32
CA ASN A 240 11.79 -11.57 -0.90
C ASN A 240 12.13 -12.38 -2.16
N GLU A 241 12.18 -13.71 -2.08
CA GLU A 241 12.54 -14.57 -3.19
C GLU A 241 11.43 -14.58 -4.25
N GLY A 242 11.74 -14.04 -5.43
CA GLY A 242 10.80 -13.97 -6.53
C GLY A 242 9.84 -12.79 -6.47
N ASN A 243 10.00 -11.86 -5.54
CA ASN A 243 9.18 -10.66 -5.45
C ASN A 243 9.27 -9.83 -6.73
N ARG A 244 8.15 -9.24 -7.16
CA ARG A 244 8.08 -8.45 -8.40
C ARG A 244 7.11 -7.30 -8.28
N LEU A 245 7.45 -6.20 -8.93
CA LEU A 245 6.50 -5.14 -9.19
C LEU A 245 5.81 -5.39 -10.53
N LEU A 246 4.49 -5.53 -10.48
CA LEU A 246 3.65 -5.70 -11.66
C LEU A 246 2.82 -4.43 -11.90
N ARG A 247 2.33 -4.27 -13.13
CA ARG A 247 1.42 -3.17 -13.51
C ARG A 247 0.29 -3.69 -14.36
N PHE A 248 -0.95 -3.33 -14.05
CA PHE A 248 -2.07 -3.65 -14.93
C PHE A 248 -1.95 -2.91 -16.27
N THR A 249 -2.12 -3.65 -17.36
CA THR A 249 -2.11 -3.16 -18.74
C THR A 249 -3.46 -3.34 -19.43
N GLY A 250 -4.29 -4.25 -18.91
CA GLY A 250 -5.65 -4.48 -19.38
C GLY A 250 -6.64 -3.43 -18.85
N ALA A 251 -7.87 -3.51 -19.35
CA ALA A 251 -9.00 -2.75 -18.83
C ALA A 251 -9.50 -3.35 -17.51
N TYR A 252 -8.72 -3.19 -16.42
CA TYR A 252 -8.93 -3.89 -15.16
C TYR A 252 -10.34 -3.66 -14.55
N LEU A 253 -10.90 -2.45 -14.65
CA LEU A 253 -12.28 -2.16 -14.21
C LEU A 253 -13.37 -2.95 -14.98
N GLN A 254 -13.01 -3.55 -16.13
CA GLN A 254 -13.88 -4.41 -16.93
C GLN A 254 -13.53 -5.91 -16.76
N GLY A 255 -12.66 -6.23 -15.79
CA GLY A 255 -12.20 -7.60 -15.49
C GLY A 255 -11.03 -8.09 -16.36
N ASP A 256 -10.46 -7.24 -17.21
CA ASP A 256 -9.24 -7.56 -17.96
C ASP A 256 -8.01 -7.27 -17.10
N LEU A 257 -7.62 -8.25 -16.29
CA LEU A 257 -6.51 -8.19 -15.33
C LEU A 257 -5.16 -8.56 -15.95
N ALA A 258 -4.99 -8.36 -17.26
CA ALA A 258 -3.68 -8.50 -17.89
C ALA A 258 -2.67 -7.51 -17.28
N PHE A 259 -1.43 -7.95 -17.08
CA PHE A 259 -0.36 -7.16 -16.49
C PHE A 259 0.96 -7.35 -17.22
N GLU A 260 1.91 -6.48 -16.91
CA GLU A 260 3.32 -6.65 -17.23
C GLU A 260 4.17 -6.65 -15.96
N VAL A 261 5.36 -7.23 -16.04
CA VAL A 261 6.37 -7.16 -14.98
C VAL A 261 7.20 -5.90 -15.23
N ILE A 262 7.18 -4.96 -14.29
CA ILE A 262 7.97 -3.73 -14.36
C ILE A 262 9.39 -4.02 -13.90
N THR A 263 9.52 -4.66 -12.73
CA THR A 263 10.82 -4.92 -12.10
C THR A 263 10.79 -6.22 -11.31
N ASP A 264 11.86 -7.01 -11.43
CA ASP A 264 12.15 -8.11 -10.51
C ASP A 264 12.76 -7.56 -9.22
N LEU A 265 12.04 -7.72 -8.11
CA LEU A 265 12.44 -7.28 -6.78
C LEU A 265 13.19 -8.37 -6.01
N GLY A 266 13.27 -9.61 -6.51
CA GLY A 266 14.08 -10.67 -5.90
C GLY A 266 15.61 -10.38 -5.86
N ASN A 267 16.08 -9.38 -6.61
CA ASN A 267 17.45 -8.86 -6.51
C ASN A 267 17.55 -7.56 -5.70
N ALA A 268 16.41 -7.03 -5.25
CA ALA A 268 16.36 -5.86 -4.39
C ALA A 268 16.95 -6.19 -3.02
N SER A 269 17.55 -5.18 -2.39
CA SER A 269 17.90 -5.21 -0.96
C SER A 269 16.67 -5.07 -0.04
N VAL A 270 15.46 -5.11 -0.61
CA VAL A 270 14.20 -4.89 0.10
C VAL A 270 13.55 -6.24 0.40
N ALA A 271 13.02 -6.33 1.61
CA ALA A 271 12.33 -7.49 2.14
C ALA A 271 10.90 -7.62 1.57
N ASP A 272 10.17 -8.61 2.08
CA ASP A 272 8.78 -8.93 1.75
C ASP A 272 7.85 -7.72 1.96
N ILE A 273 7.35 -7.10 0.88
CA ILE A 273 6.65 -5.81 0.98
C ILE A 273 5.16 -6.05 1.23
N ASP A 274 4.73 -5.74 2.44
CA ASP A 274 3.35 -5.86 2.90
C ASP A 274 2.41 -4.78 2.34
N ASP A 275 2.92 -3.57 2.12
CA ASP A 275 2.18 -2.45 1.52
C ASP A 275 3.10 -1.42 0.82
N MET A 276 2.50 -0.66 -0.11
CA MET A 276 3.18 0.34 -0.93
C MET A 276 2.46 1.70 -0.85
N SER A 277 3.26 2.76 -0.83
CA SER A 277 2.79 4.14 -0.74
C SER A 277 3.52 5.02 -1.75
N PRO A 278 2.87 6.09 -2.25
CA PRO A 278 3.62 7.19 -2.84
C PRO A 278 4.70 7.67 -1.86
N GLY A 279 5.81 8.19 -2.38
CA GLY A 279 6.85 8.80 -1.55
C GLY A 279 6.72 10.31 -1.49
N ILE A 280 7.67 10.93 -0.79
CA ILE A 280 7.77 12.38 -0.69
C ILE A 280 9.18 12.79 -1.12
N VAL A 281 9.28 13.60 -2.17
CA VAL A 281 10.53 14.14 -2.71
C VAL A 281 10.40 15.64 -2.85
N ASP A 282 11.32 16.39 -2.25
CA ASP A 282 11.30 17.87 -2.24
C ASP A 282 9.97 18.49 -1.76
N GLY A 283 9.23 17.77 -0.89
CA GLY A 283 7.95 18.20 -0.34
C GLY A 283 6.72 17.82 -1.18
N GLU A 284 6.92 17.21 -2.35
CA GLU A 284 5.85 16.78 -3.25
C GLU A 284 5.71 15.25 -3.26
N VAL A 285 4.53 14.76 -3.63
CA VAL A 285 4.29 13.32 -3.81
C VAL A 285 5.04 12.82 -5.05
N SER A 286 5.75 11.70 -4.87
CA SER A 286 6.54 11.01 -5.89
C SER A 286 6.01 9.60 -6.10
N ASP A 287 5.78 9.23 -7.37
CA ASP A 287 5.29 7.89 -7.71
C ASP A 287 6.38 6.85 -7.95
N SER A 288 7.63 7.26 -8.25
CA SER A 288 8.71 6.33 -8.54
C SER A 288 9.59 6.06 -7.33
N LEU A 289 9.89 7.08 -6.53
CA LEU A 289 10.50 6.93 -5.23
C LEU A 289 9.38 6.91 -4.20
N GLY A 290 9.02 5.72 -3.74
CA GLY A 290 7.91 5.45 -2.82
C GLY A 290 8.35 5.08 -1.41
N PHE A 291 7.36 4.88 -0.55
CA PHE A 291 7.54 4.23 0.74
C PHE A 291 6.91 2.84 0.73
N ALA A 292 7.43 1.95 1.55
CA ALA A 292 6.88 0.61 1.72
C ALA A 292 7.01 0.14 3.15
N MET A 293 6.16 -0.81 3.53
CA MET A 293 6.17 -1.47 4.81
C MET A 293 6.47 -2.95 4.65
N ASP A 294 7.22 -3.49 5.60
CA ASP A 294 7.50 -4.91 5.78
C ASP A 294 7.57 -5.17 7.29
N SER A 295 6.52 -5.75 7.89
CA SER A 295 6.54 -6.25 9.25
C SER A 295 7.18 -5.29 10.28
N SER A 296 6.80 -4.01 10.19
CA SER A 296 7.31 -2.88 11.01
C SER A 296 8.60 -2.18 10.56
N ASN A 297 9.21 -2.63 9.48
CA ASN A 297 10.29 -1.92 8.80
C ASN A 297 9.69 -0.91 7.81
N LEU A 298 10.06 0.37 7.96
CA LEU A 298 9.78 1.40 6.98
C LEU A 298 10.90 1.45 5.95
N TRP A 299 10.55 1.35 4.68
CA TRP A 299 11.46 1.39 3.55
C TRP A 299 11.19 2.59 2.64
N GLN A 300 12.25 3.11 2.03
CA GLN A 300 12.15 3.89 0.80
C GLN A 300 12.54 2.99 -0.37
N ILE A 301 11.72 2.98 -1.43
CA ILE A 301 11.91 2.13 -2.60
C ILE A 301 11.86 2.96 -3.87
N ASP A 302 12.76 2.70 -4.79
CA ASP A 302 12.61 3.07 -6.18
C ASP A 302 11.87 1.97 -6.93
N TYR A 303 10.58 2.17 -7.20
CA TYR A 303 9.75 1.20 -7.91
C TYR A 303 10.21 0.93 -9.34
N THR A 304 10.99 1.84 -9.94
CA THR A 304 11.53 1.65 -11.30
C THR A 304 12.74 0.72 -11.31
N THR A 305 13.60 0.81 -10.29
CA THR A 305 14.81 -0.03 -10.22
C THR A 305 14.68 -1.21 -9.27
N GLY A 306 13.64 -1.21 -8.44
CA GLY A 306 13.43 -2.16 -7.36
C GLY A 306 14.38 -1.96 -6.19
N THR A 307 15.28 -0.97 -6.22
CA THR A 307 16.23 -0.76 -5.15
C THR A 307 15.57 -0.06 -3.98
N GLY A 308 16.00 -0.36 -2.76
CA GLY A 308 15.46 0.31 -1.59
C GLY A 308 16.36 0.23 -0.38
N MET A 309 16.05 1.08 0.59
CA MET A 309 16.81 1.27 1.82
C MET A 309 15.85 1.34 2.99
N GLN A 310 16.14 0.56 4.03
CA GLN A 310 15.40 0.66 5.27
C GLN A 310 15.70 2.00 5.93
N LEU A 311 14.65 2.74 6.25
CA LEU A 311 14.73 4.05 6.89
C LEU A 311 14.67 3.93 8.41
N ALA A 312 13.74 3.13 8.91
CA ALA A 312 13.50 2.97 10.34
C ALA A 312 12.78 1.66 10.67
N ASN A 313 12.76 1.34 11.97
CA ASN A 313 11.73 0.49 12.54
C ASN A 313 10.62 1.40 13.05
N THR A 314 9.38 0.97 12.89
CA THR A 314 8.19 1.73 13.28
C THR A 314 7.25 0.88 14.13
N ASP A 315 6.21 1.51 14.68
CA ASP A 315 5.11 0.80 15.35
C ASP A 315 4.00 0.35 14.37
N GLY A 316 4.05 0.78 13.10
CA GLY A 316 3.18 0.28 12.04
C GLY A 316 3.60 -1.12 11.61
N THR A 317 2.73 -1.88 10.95
CA THR A 317 3.04 -3.26 10.54
C THR A 317 2.87 -3.46 9.05
N TRP A 318 1.71 -3.06 8.51
CA TRP A 318 1.34 -3.37 7.13
C TRP A 318 0.96 -2.11 6.35
N GLY A 319 -0.06 -1.36 6.78
CA GLY A 319 -0.50 -0.21 5.99
C GLY A 319 0.44 1.00 6.03
N ILE A 320 0.64 1.66 4.89
CA ILE A 320 1.37 2.93 4.76
C ILE A 320 0.79 3.83 3.68
N HIS A 321 0.72 5.14 3.94
CA HIS A 321 0.33 6.10 2.91
C HIS A 321 0.86 7.50 3.17
N ALA A 322 1.44 8.13 2.15
CA ALA A 322 1.78 9.54 2.15
C ALA A 322 0.65 10.38 1.55
N LEU A 323 0.21 11.40 2.28
CA LEU A 323 -0.73 12.42 1.82
C LEU A 323 0.07 13.68 1.44
N GLY A 324 -0.20 14.23 0.26
CA GLY A 324 0.53 15.40 -0.26
C GLY A 324 0.20 16.70 0.46
N GLY A 325 1.11 17.68 0.34
CA GLY A 325 0.99 18.99 0.98
C GLY A 325 -0.30 19.76 0.72
N PRO A 326 -0.87 19.77 -0.51
CA PRO A 326 -2.09 20.52 -0.83
C PRO A 326 -3.32 20.16 -0.01
N LEU A 327 -3.34 18.96 0.56
CA LEU A 327 -4.42 18.51 1.44
C LEU A 327 -4.40 19.25 2.79
N PHE A 328 -3.30 19.92 3.15
CA PHE A 328 -3.09 20.51 4.47
C PHE A 328 -2.93 22.04 4.41
N ASP A 329 -3.38 22.71 5.49
CA ASP A 329 -3.35 24.18 5.60
C ASP A 329 -1.92 24.75 5.59
N ASP A 330 -0.95 23.96 6.06
CA ASP A 330 0.47 24.31 6.10
C ASP A 330 1.24 23.93 4.82
N GLN A 331 0.56 23.31 3.85
CA GLN A 331 1.15 22.84 2.59
C GLN A 331 2.30 21.84 2.81
N GLN A 332 2.33 21.12 3.92
CA GLN A 332 3.34 20.09 4.20
C GLN A 332 2.75 18.69 4.04
N PRO A 333 3.45 17.78 3.33
CA PRO A 333 3.00 16.40 3.20
C PRO A 333 3.14 15.66 4.53
N ARG A 334 2.39 14.57 4.69
CA ARG A 334 2.39 13.75 5.90
C ARG A 334 2.40 12.28 5.55
N LEU A 335 3.12 11.48 6.33
CA LEU A 335 3.18 10.03 6.19
C LEU A 335 2.42 9.37 7.33
N TYR A 336 1.56 8.41 7.00
CA TYR A 336 0.78 7.64 7.96
C TYR A 336 1.07 6.16 7.83
N ILE A 337 1.04 5.46 8.95
CA ILE A 337 1.23 4.02 9.03
C ILE A 337 0.14 3.37 9.90
N LEU A 338 -0.17 2.12 9.60
CA LEU A 338 -1.19 1.32 10.27
C LEU A 338 -0.52 0.14 10.98
N SER A 339 -0.76 0.02 12.28
CA SER A 339 -0.36 -1.18 13.02
C SER A 339 -1.32 -2.33 12.77
N SER A 340 -0.86 -3.55 13.04
CA SER A 340 -1.67 -4.76 12.94
C SER A 340 -2.93 -4.76 13.82
N GLY A 341 -2.91 -4.06 14.96
CA GLY A 341 -3.96 -4.18 15.97
C GLY A 341 -3.93 -5.56 16.65
N GLU A 342 -2.85 -5.86 17.39
CA GLU A 342 -2.68 -7.16 18.04
C GLU A 342 -3.62 -7.37 19.24
N GLY A 343 -4.06 -8.62 19.41
CA GLY A 343 -4.91 -9.05 20.52
C GLY A 343 -6.35 -8.56 20.37
N ASP A 344 -6.98 -8.18 21.49
CA ASP A 344 -8.35 -7.64 21.51
C ASP A 344 -8.40 -6.13 21.18
N ASN A 345 -7.45 -5.62 20.38
CA ASN A 345 -7.35 -4.20 20.01
C ASN A 345 -7.55 -4.00 18.50
N GLY A 346 -8.18 -2.89 18.12
CA GLY A 346 -8.26 -2.49 16.71
C GLY A 346 -6.92 -2.03 16.16
N ALA A 347 -6.85 -1.84 14.83
CA ALA A 347 -5.69 -1.28 14.15
C ALA A 347 -5.42 0.17 14.61
N GLU A 348 -4.18 0.55 14.81
CA GLU A 348 -3.82 1.90 15.25
C GLU A 348 -3.22 2.69 14.10
N LEU A 349 -3.78 3.86 13.80
CA LEU A 349 -3.21 4.80 12.84
C LEU A 349 -2.25 5.74 13.56
N MET A 350 -1.05 5.88 13.03
CA MET A 350 -0.03 6.81 13.52
C MET A 350 0.49 7.68 12.39
N GLN A 351 0.96 8.87 12.72
CA GLN A 351 1.73 9.69 11.80
C GLN A 351 3.23 9.42 12.02
N VAL A 352 4.00 9.49 10.94
CA VAL A 352 5.46 9.39 10.94
C VAL A 352 6.05 10.79 10.75
N ASP A 353 7.01 11.16 11.60
CA ASP A 353 7.82 12.36 11.42
C ASP A 353 8.79 12.14 10.25
N LEU A 354 8.77 13.03 9.25
CA LEU A 354 9.59 12.86 8.05
C LEU A 354 11.06 13.25 8.26
N ASP A 355 11.39 13.96 9.34
CA ASP A 355 12.77 14.36 9.64
C ASP A 355 13.59 13.21 10.25
N ASP A 356 12.95 12.36 11.07
CA ASP A 356 13.62 11.29 11.82
C ASP A 356 12.94 9.92 11.78
N PHE A 357 11.80 9.81 11.09
CA PHE A 357 10.98 8.59 10.94
C PHE A 357 10.44 8.02 12.26
N SER A 358 10.41 8.80 13.33
CA SER A 358 9.73 8.43 14.57
C SER A 358 8.21 8.48 14.39
N ASN A 359 7.48 7.66 15.16
CA ASN A 359 6.03 7.59 15.08
C ASN A 359 5.38 8.35 16.24
N THR A 360 4.24 8.97 15.97
CA THR A 360 3.39 9.50 17.04
C THR A 360 2.81 8.36 17.88
N ARG A 361 2.23 8.72 19.03
CA ARG A 361 1.21 7.83 19.63
C ARG A 361 0.06 7.60 18.64
N PRO A 362 -0.72 6.51 18.80
CA PRO A 362 -1.93 6.31 18.02
C PRO A 362 -2.82 7.56 17.98
N LEU A 363 -3.11 8.03 16.77
CA LEU A 363 -4.05 9.14 16.51
C LEU A 363 -5.49 8.66 16.68
N VAL A 364 -5.75 7.42 16.25
CA VAL A 364 -7.02 6.72 16.42
C VAL A 364 -6.75 5.22 16.46
N THR A 365 -7.61 4.49 17.16
CA THR A 365 -7.70 3.03 17.11
C THR A 365 -9.01 2.68 16.40
N GLY A 366 -8.92 1.83 15.38
CA GLY A 366 -10.06 1.30 14.63
C GLY A 366 -10.93 0.36 15.46
N PRO A 367 -12.00 -0.19 14.86
CA PRO A 367 -12.80 -1.22 15.51
C PRO A 367 -11.96 -2.46 15.81
N ASN A 368 -12.25 -3.11 16.94
CA ASN A 368 -11.80 -4.48 17.19
C ASN A 368 -12.83 -5.43 16.56
N LEU A 369 -12.49 -6.02 15.41
CA LEU A 369 -13.36 -6.85 14.61
C LEU A 369 -13.18 -8.33 15.00
N ASP A 370 -14.27 -9.07 14.93
CA ASP A 370 -14.25 -10.53 15.12
C ASP A 370 -13.89 -11.17 13.78
N LEU A 371 -12.60 -11.32 13.53
CA LEU A 371 -12.05 -11.84 12.28
C LEU A 371 -12.00 -13.36 12.30
N ASP A 372 -12.26 -13.99 11.15
CA ASP A 372 -12.09 -15.44 11.01
C ASP A 372 -10.59 -15.83 11.07
N ASN A 373 -9.72 -14.96 10.56
CA ASN A 373 -8.26 -15.07 10.67
C ASN A 373 -7.58 -13.69 10.53
N GLY A 374 -6.33 -13.59 10.97
CA GLY A 374 -5.49 -12.41 10.78
C GLY A 374 -5.70 -11.35 11.86
N TYR A 375 -5.58 -10.10 11.45
CA TYR A 375 -5.43 -8.95 12.34
C TYR A 375 -6.20 -7.75 11.81
N ASN A 376 -6.66 -6.88 12.72
CA ASN A 376 -7.53 -5.74 12.39
C ASN A 376 -6.92 -4.75 11.39
N GLY A 377 -5.60 -4.70 11.31
CA GLY A 377 -4.83 -3.85 10.41
C GLY A 377 -4.20 -4.57 9.23
N TRP A 378 -4.54 -5.85 8.97
CA TRP A 378 -3.96 -6.67 7.88
C TRP A 378 -4.44 -6.19 6.50
N SER A 379 -4.04 -4.96 6.17
CA SER A 379 -4.50 -4.17 5.06
C SER A 379 -3.43 -3.16 4.65
N GLY A 380 -3.38 -2.87 3.35
CA GLY A 380 -2.77 -1.66 2.84
C GLY A 380 -3.58 -0.42 3.21
N LEU A 381 -2.94 0.74 3.12
CA LEU A 381 -3.52 2.04 3.45
C LEU A 381 -3.60 2.90 2.18
N ALA A 382 -4.80 3.36 1.85
CA ALA A 382 -5.05 4.12 0.63
C ALA A 382 -5.52 5.54 0.96
N GLY A 383 -5.13 6.51 0.14
CA GLY A 383 -5.58 7.89 0.22
C GLY A 383 -5.48 8.59 -1.14
N PRO A 384 -5.95 9.84 -1.22
CA PRO A 384 -5.82 10.65 -2.42
C PRO A 384 -4.36 11.04 -2.69
N LEU A 385 -3.96 10.97 -3.96
CA LEU A 385 -2.67 11.46 -4.47
C LEU A 385 -2.74 12.92 -4.91
N THR A 386 -2.39 13.85 -4.03
CA THR A 386 -2.31 15.28 -4.40
C THR A 386 -0.88 15.68 -4.70
N GLU A 387 -0.70 16.50 -5.76
CA GLU A 387 0.60 16.77 -6.39
C GLU A 387 1.24 15.50 -6.94
N CYS A 388 1.79 15.58 -8.15
CA CYS A 388 2.12 14.38 -8.87
C CYS A 388 3.34 14.60 -9.76
N MET A 389 4.47 14.08 -9.30
CA MET A 389 5.60 13.79 -10.16
C MET A 389 5.46 12.37 -10.70
N THR A 390 5.01 12.23 -11.95
CA THR A 390 4.99 10.93 -12.64
C THR A 390 6.36 10.65 -13.25
N THR A 391 7.10 9.71 -12.71
CA THR A 391 8.45 9.35 -13.17
C THR A 391 8.65 7.88 -13.49
N ILE A 392 7.69 7.00 -13.19
CA ILE A 392 7.72 5.61 -13.68
C ILE A 392 7.48 5.61 -15.21
N PRO A 393 8.37 5.01 -16.02
CA PRO A 393 8.20 4.94 -17.47
C PRO A 393 6.86 4.30 -17.87
N GLY A 394 6.15 4.97 -18.79
CA GLY A 394 4.91 4.49 -19.40
C GLY A 394 5.11 3.31 -20.32
#